data_AF-A0A1V5KJ20-F1
#
_entry.id   AF-A0A1V5KJ20-F1
#
_cell.length_a   1.000
_cell.length_b   1.000
_cell.length_c   1.000
_cell.angle_alpha   90.00
_cell.angle_beta   90.00
_cell.angle_gamma   90.00
#
_symmetry.space_group_name_H-M   'P 1'
#
loop_
_entity.id
_entity.type
_entity.pdbx_description
1 polymer ?
#
loop_
_entity_poly.entity_id
_entity_poly.type
_entity_poly.pdbx_seq_one_letter_code
_entity_poly.pdbx_strand_id
1 'polypeptide(L)'
;MSSRELQESFLVRPKFPASLKGKAALEAHLKGMVSYKYLAWAGEEQGLGRSQQVRDRLRWIREQAMREQLFKREIRDVIEVSEEELRRAFQKRHRLIHSRHLYVQTAEEAQLWRERLQQGLSFDDAAQAVYAGLDEDMARAGGRLPPFTWGDMEAQFEAVAWTLKPGELSRPVATRWGYHIIRVDSIQWEPMITEADFIQDRKKIEALLRQRKEDSLSTAFVAEVMKGLEVRVKAESFNLIVQQARQASLLRSGPLPPHNPLSDGEWVAIAQSLHHRGDQPFVLYRGGGWTIADFINRFQAIPPLYRPHPQNPKLFEQELRNMIRDDFLTRRAEKLGLHNDPYVTDKVAQARQDLMAAAMAQRLVGSVAVNDDQIQRYMQQQSVPLSAQTDEAVRQAARSRLVKIKQDSVISAHVDAWLRGRRVHRDESEFQKVLQALGGEKAAYIAVWQPPAR
;
A
#
# COMPACT_ATOMS: atom_id res chain seq x y z
N MET A 1 -11.02 28.33 -14.18
CA MET A 1 -12.18 27.51 -13.80
C MET A 1 -13.38 28.41 -13.99
N SER A 2 -14.29 28.27 -14.95
CA SER A 2 -14.30 27.46 -16.18
C SER A 2 -14.44 25.95 -15.96
N SER A 3 -14.44 25.14 -17.04
CA SER A 3 -14.27 23.66 -17.10
C SER A 3 -13.50 23.01 -15.92
N ARG A 4 -12.58 23.77 -15.31
CA ARG A 4 -11.78 23.43 -14.13
C ARG A 4 -12.59 23.27 -12.82
N GLU A 5 -13.81 23.82 -12.66
CA GLU A 5 -14.72 23.54 -11.50
C GLU A 5 -15.57 22.27 -11.75
N LEU A 6 -15.98 22.02 -12.99
CA LEU A 6 -16.62 20.76 -13.36
C LEU A 6 -15.64 19.56 -13.20
N GLN A 7 -14.35 19.81 -13.41
CA GLN A 7 -13.23 18.89 -13.13
C GLN A 7 -13.00 18.58 -11.64
N GLU A 8 -13.34 19.50 -10.72
CA GLU A 8 -13.38 19.19 -9.29
C GLU A 8 -14.64 18.36 -8.95
N SER A 9 -15.74 18.58 -9.69
CA SER A 9 -17.12 18.18 -9.34
C SER A 9 -17.62 16.75 -9.67
N PHE A 10 -16.88 15.85 -10.32
CA PHE A 10 -17.33 14.42 -10.30
C PHE A 10 -17.05 13.73 -8.95
N LEU A 11 -16.21 14.39 -8.11
CA LEU A 11 -16.00 14.27 -6.65
C LEU A 11 -15.96 12.80 -6.17
N VAL A 12 -14.83 12.11 -5.97
CA VAL A 12 -13.54 12.53 -5.38
C VAL A 12 -12.35 11.76 -6.02
N ARG A 13 -12.58 11.06 -7.14
CA ARG A 13 -11.64 10.81 -8.28
C ARG A 13 -12.11 9.61 -9.13
N PRO A 14 -12.94 9.78 -10.18
CA PRO A 14 -12.84 8.89 -11.32
C PRO A 14 -11.62 9.34 -12.14
N LYS A 15 -10.47 8.73 -11.88
CA LYS A 15 -9.31 8.89 -12.78
C LYS A 15 -9.70 8.24 -14.10
N PHE A 16 -9.81 9.04 -15.17
CA PHE A 16 -9.77 8.49 -16.52
C PHE A 16 -8.47 7.69 -16.63
N PRO A 17 -8.51 6.40 -17.01
CA PRO A 17 -7.28 5.64 -17.13
C PRO A 17 -6.37 6.36 -18.13
N ALA A 18 -5.06 6.42 -17.84
CA ALA A 18 -4.11 7.12 -18.71
C ALA A 18 -4.09 6.54 -20.15
N SER A 19 -4.64 5.35 -20.34
CA SER A 19 -4.84 4.66 -21.61
C SER A 19 -6.15 4.98 -22.33
N LEU A 20 -7.04 5.79 -21.75
CA LEU A 20 -8.33 6.15 -22.35
C LEU A 20 -8.11 7.00 -23.60
N LYS A 21 -8.40 6.43 -24.77
CA LYS A 21 -8.23 7.10 -26.07
C LYS A 21 -9.46 6.89 -26.94
N GLY A 22 -9.86 7.96 -27.62
CA GLY A 22 -10.98 7.93 -28.56
C GLY A 22 -12.37 7.93 -27.92
N LYS A 23 -13.37 8.19 -28.75
CA LYS A 23 -14.77 8.39 -28.34
C LYS A 23 -15.38 7.17 -27.65
N ALA A 24 -15.19 5.98 -28.21
CA ALA A 24 -15.79 4.75 -27.68
C ALA A 24 -15.29 4.40 -26.27
N ALA A 25 -14.00 4.63 -26.00
CA ALA A 25 -13.43 4.40 -24.67
C ALA A 25 -14.02 5.38 -23.65
N LEU A 26 -14.12 6.67 -24.00
CA LEU A 26 -14.76 7.69 -23.17
C LEU A 26 -16.23 7.36 -22.89
N GLU A 27 -17.00 6.94 -23.90
CA GLU A 27 -18.40 6.52 -23.73
C GLU A 27 -18.52 5.31 -22.79
N ALA A 28 -17.69 4.28 -22.98
CA ALA A 28 -17.69 3.10 -22.11
C ALA A 28 -17.35 3.46 -20.66
N HIS A 29 -16.38 4.36 -20.45
CA HIS A 29 -15.99 4.84 -19.14
C HIS A 29 -17.12 5.61 -18.46
N LEU A 30 -17.76 6.56 -19.17
CA LEU A 30 -18.90 7.32 -18.64
C LEU A 30 -20.07 6.39 -18.31
N LYS A 31 -20.36 5.39 -19.16
CA LYS A 31 -21.38 4.37 -18.85
C LYS A 31 -21.03 3.62 -17.56
N GLY A 32 -19.77 3.21 -17.39
CA GLY A 32 -19.29 2.57 -16.17
C GLY A 32 -19.45 3.46 -14.93
N MET A 33 -19.17 4.75 -15.04
CA MET A 33 -19.35 5.72 -13.95
C MET A 33 -20.82 5.90 -13.57
N VAL A 34 -21.72 5.97 -14.55
CA VAL A 34 -23.17 6.03 -14.32
C VAL A 34 -23.65 4.76 -13.63
N SER A 35 -23.23 3.58 -14.12
CA SER A 35 -23.53 2.30 -13.47
C SER A 35 -23.05 2.26 -12.03
N TYR A 36 -21.81 2.69 -11.77
CA TYR A 36 -21.24 2.76 -10.43
C TYR A 36 -22.05 3.69 -9.51
N LYS A 37 -22.36 4.93 -9.93
CA LYS A 37 -23.13 5.88 -9.13
C LYS A 37 -24.55 5.36 -8.86
N TYR A 38 -25.17 4.74 -9.86
CA TYR A 38 -26.47 4.09 -9.72
C TYR A 38 -26.43 2.95 -8.69
N LEU A 39 -25.46 2.04 -8.79
CA LEU A 39 -25.32 0.92 -7.85
C LEU A 39 -25.08 1.41 -6.43
N ALA A 40 -24.29 2.48 -6.25
CA ALA A 40 -24.10 3.11 -4.95
C ALA A 40 -25.43 3.65 -4.38
N TRP A 41 -26.17 4.41 -5.20
CA TRP A 41 -27.48 4.94 -4.81
C TRP A 41 -28.49 3.83 -4.47
N ALA A 42 -28.62 2.82 -5.33
CA ALA A 42 -29.50 1.68 -5.11
C ALA A 42 -29.12 0.88 -3.86
N GLY A 43 -27.82 0.76 -3.57
CA GLY A 43 -27.34 0.15 -2.33
C GLY A 43 -27.74 0.94 -1.07
N GLU A 44 -27.67 2.27 -1.11
CA GLU A 44 -28.16 3.12 -0.02
C GLU A 44 -29.67 3.02 0.16
N GLU A 45 -30.45 3.07 -0.92
CA GLU A 45 -31.93 2.95 -0.87
C GLU A 45 -32.37 1.61 -0.26
N GLN A 46 -31.65 0.54 -0.57
CA GLN A 46 -31.90 -0.79 0.01
C GLN A 46 -31.31 -0.95 1.42
N GLY A 47 -30.71 0.09 2.00
CA GLY A 47 -30.17 0.08 3.36
C GLY A 47 -28.93 -0.81 3.53
N LEU A 48 -28.22 -1.15 2.45
CA LEU A 48 -27.03 -2.02 2.49
C LEU A 48 -25.87 -1.39 3.30
N GLY A 49 -25.92 -0.07 3.51
CA GLY A 49 -24.95 0.68 4.33
C GLY A 49 -25.17 0.63 5.84
N ARG A 50 -26.22 -0.04 6.31
CA ARG A 50 -26.59 -0.07 7.73
C ARG A 50 -25.89 -1.18 8.52
N SER A 51 -25.05 -2.00 7.90
CA SER A 51 -24.33 -3.06 8.61
C SER A 51 -23.22 -2.49 9.51
N GLN A 52 -22.91 -3.20 10.60
CA GLN A 52 -21.80 -2.85 11.49
C GLN A 52 -20.47 -2.89 10.72
N GLN A 53 -20.30 -3.88 9.83
CA GLN A 53 -19.12 -4.01 8.98
C GLN A 53 -18.88 -2.76 8.11
N VAL A 54 -19.92 -2.19 7.49
CA VAL A 54 -19.79 -0.95 6.71
C VAL A 54 -19.39 0.22 7.59
N ARG A 55 -20.01 0.38 8.76
CA ARG A 55 -19.64 1.44 9.71
C ARG A 55 -18.18 1.35 10.13
N ASP A 56 -17.71 0.15 10.45
CA ASP A 56 -16.34 -0.07 10.89
C ASP A 56 -15.34 0.14 9.74
N ARG A 57 -15.69 -0.27 8.53
CA ARG A 57 -14.90 0.02 7.33
C ARG A 57 -14.75 1.52 7.09
N LEU A 58 -15.85 2.27 7.18
CA LEU A 58 -15.84 3.73 7.00
C LEU A 58 -15.03 4.42 8.10
N ARG A 59 -15.12 3.94 9.34
CA ARG A 59 -14.30 4.41 10.46
C ARG A 59 -12.81 4.22 10.17
N TRP A 60 -12.40 3.00 9.78
CA TRP A 60 -11.00 2.72 9.42
C TRP A 60 -10.50 3.64 8.30
N ILE A 61 -11.31 3.89 7.27
CA ILE A 61 -10.94 4.79 6.16
C ILE A 61 -10.80 6.24 6.64
N ARG A 62 -11.72 6.70 7.50
CA ARG A 62 -11.63 8.02 8.13
C ARG A 62 -10.33 8.17 8.91
N GLU A 63 -10.01 7.19 9.77
CA GLU A 63 -8.81 7.22 10.60
C GLU A 63 -7.52 7.23 9.76
N GLN A 64 -7.46 6.45 8.67
CA GLN A 64 -6.34 6.49 7.72
C GLN A 64 -6.21 7.88 7.08
N ALA A 65 -7.30 8.45 6.58
CA ALA A 65 -7.29 9.78 5.96
C ALA A 65 -6.90 10.88 6.95
N MET A 66 -7.34 10.78 8.21
CA MET A 66 -6.94 11.70 9.28
C MET A 66 -5.44 11.63 9.56
N ARG A 67 -4.86 10.43 9.64
CA ARG A 67 -3.40 10.27 9.80
C ARG A 67 -2.64 10.79 8.59
N GLU A 68 -3.15 10.58 7.38
CA GLU A 68 -2.53 11.14 6.17
C GLU A 68 -2.49 12.68 6.23
N GLN A 69 -3.60 13.33 6.62
CA GLN A 69 -3.63 14.78 6.78
C GLN A 69 -2.76 15.27 7.95
N LEU A 70 -2.68 14.50 9.03
CA LEU A 70 -1.78 14.79 10.14
C LEU A 70 -0.32 14.87 9.66
N PHE A 71 0.15 13.85 8.95
CA PHE A 71 1.52 13.83 8.41
C PHE A 71 1.73 14.91 7.36
N LYS A 72 0.73 15.17 6.51
CA LYS A 72 0.81 16.28 5.56
C LYS A 72 1.04 17.61 6.27
N ARG A 73 0.18 17.94 7.24
CA ARG A 73 0.19 19.22 7.95
C ARG A 73 1.42 19.38 8.84
N GLU A 74 1.74 18.39 9.67
CA GLU A 74 2.79 18.50 10.69
C GLU A 74 4.19 18.22 10.15
N ILE A 75 4.30 17.59 8.98
CA ILE A 75 5.59 17.17 8.41
C ILE A 75 5.77 17.69 6.99
N ARG A 76 4.94 17.28 6.03
CA ARG A 76 5.20 17.61 4.60
C ARG A 76 5.15 19.09 4.29
N ASP A 77 4.15 19.78 4.82
CA ASP A 77 3.87 21.18 4.51
C ASP A 77 4.81 22.14 5.26
N VAL A 78 5.51 21.66 6.30
CA VAL A 78 6.51 22.45 7.06
C VAL A 78 7.96 22.25 6.56
N ILE A 79 8.20 21.32 5.63
CA ILE A 79 9.54 21.09 5.09
C ILE A 79 9.92 22.18 4.10
N GLU A 80 10.90 22.96 4.51
CA GLU A 80 11.61 23.90 3.67
C GLU A 80 13.00 23.37 3.31
N VAL A 81 13.47 23.64 2.09
CA VAL A 81 14.83 23.31 1.64
C VAL A 81 15.49 24.59 1.16
N SER A 82 16.55 25.00 1.85
CA SER A 82 17.29 26.21 1.52
C SER A 82 18.25 25.99 0.34
N GLU A 83 18.60 27.06 -0.37
CA GLU A 83 19.63 27.04 -1.42
C GLU A 83 20.98 26.54 -0.89
N GLU A 84 21.33 26.87 0.34
CA GLU A 84 22.56 26.37 0.97
C GLU A 84 22.55 24.85 1.15
N GLU A 85 21.40 24.28 1.53
CA GLU A 85 21.26 22.82 1.63
C GLU A 85 21.33 22.14 0.27
N LEU A 86 20.71 22.73 -0.75
CA LEU A 86 20.81 22.24 -2.13
C LEU A 86 22.27 22.23 -2.59
N ARG A 87 22.99 23.33 -2.39
CA ARG A 87 24.40 23.45 -2.79
C ARG A 87 25.31 22.50 -2.01
N ARG A 88 25.11 22.33 -0.70
CA ARG A 88 25.84 21.35 0.11
C ARG A 88 25.57 19.91 -0.35
N ALA A 89 24.31 19.57 -0.64
CA ALA A 89 23.95 18.24 -1.10
C ALA A 89 24.51 17.95 -2.51
N PHE A 90 24.47 18.94 -3.40
CA PHE A 90 25.11 18.87 -4.72
C PHE A 90 26.61 18.59 -4.61
N GLN A 91 27.34 19.34 -3.79
CA GLN A 91 28.76 19.08 -3.54
C GLN A 91 29.04 17.68 -3.01
N LYS A 92 28.21 17.17 -2.09
CA LYS A 92 28.34 15.80 -1.57
C LYS A 92 28.09 14.75 -2.64
N ARG A 93 27.24 15.03 -3.62
CA ARG A 93 26.93 14.09 -4.71
C ARG A 93 28.08 13.92 -5.70
N HIS A 94 28.99 14.89 -5.78
CA HIS A 94 30.22 14.79 -6.60
C HIS A 94 31.41 14.19 -5.83
N ARG A 95 31.13 13.55 -4.71
CA ARG A 95 32.09 12.73 -3.97
C ARG A 95 31.68 11.28 -4.12
N LEU A 96 32.56 10.49 -4.71
CA LEU A 96 32.37 9.06 -4.92
C LEU A 96 33.04 8.30 -3.77
N ILE A 97 32.25 7.57 -2.99
CA ILE A 97 32.74 6.74 -1.88
C ILE A 97 32.94 5.31 -2.39
N HIS A 98 34.13 4.79 -2.18
CA HIS A 98 34.40 3.35 -2.22
C HIS A 98 34.36 2.82 -0.79
N SER A 99 33.54 1.82 -0.55
CA SER A 99 33.41 1.21 0.77
C SER A 99 33.16 -0.27 0.67
N ARG A 100 33.26 -0.93 1.82
CA ARG A 100 32.78 -2.28 2.02
C ARG A 100 31.97 -2.38 3.30
N HIS A 101 31.08 -3.35 3.34
CA HIS A 101 30.26 -3.57 4.52
C HIS A 101 30.09 -5.06 4.87
N LEU A 102 29.84 -5.30 6.15
CA LEU A 102 29.26 -6.55 6.63
C LEU A 102 27.82 -6.26 7.04
N TYR A 103 26.90 -7.14 6.68
CA TYR A 103 25.49 -7.05 7.00
C TYR A 103 25.06 -8.28 7.81
N VAL A 104 24.40 -8.03 8.94
CA VAL A 104 23.89 -9.07 9.85
C VAL A 104 22.56 -8.65 10.46
N GLN A 105 21.82 -9.61 11.02
CA GLN A 105 20.45 -9.36 11.50
C GLN A 105 20.40 -8.65 12.86
N THR A 106 21.44 -8.77 13.68
CA THR A 106 21.42 -8.33 15.08
C THR A 106 22.57 -7.39 15.42
N ALA A 107 22.35 -6.51 16.39
CA ALA A 107 23.36 -5.55 16.84
C ALA A 107 24.55 -6.27 17.49
N GLU A 108 24.26 -7.35 18.21
CA GLU A 108 25.21 -8.18 18.93
C GLU A 108 26.17 -8.88 17.96
N GLU A 109 25.63 -9.46 16.89
CA GLU A 109 26.43 -10.08 15.84
C GLU A 109 27.29 -9.04 15.10
N ALA A 110 26.74 -7.86 14.82
CA ALA A 110 27.50 -6.78 14.20
C ALA A 110 28.65 -6.31 15.10
N GLN A 111 28.42 -6.23 16.41
CA GLN A 111 29.45 -5.87 17.36
C GLN A 111 30.57 -6.92 17.42
N LEU A 112 30.21 -8.21 17.42
CA LEU A 112 31.17 -9.31 17.42
C LEU A 112 32.07 -9.29 16.17
N TRP A 113 31.49 -9.10 14.98
CA TRP A 113 32.26 -9.00 13.74
C TRP A 113 33.17 -7.78 13.73
N ARG A 114 32.70 -6.65 14.26
CA ARG A 114 33.51 -5.44 14.39
C ARG A 114 34.72 -5.68 15.28
N GLU A 115 34.56 -6.36 16.40
CA GLU A 115 35.66 -6.69 17.31
C GLU A 115 36.70 -7.60 16.64
N ARG A 116 36.25 -8.61 15.88
CA ARG A 116 37.15 -9.47 15.09
C ARG A 116 37.96 -8.69 14.06
N LEU A 117 37.31 -7.77 13.34
CA LEU A 117 37.99 -6.88 12.40
C LEU A 117 39.02 -5.96 13.10
N GLN A 118 38.69 -5.47 14.30
CA GLN A 118 39.63 -4.68 15.11
C GLN A 118 40.80 -5.52 15.66
N GLN A 119 40.61 -6.82 15.86
CA GLN A 119 41.66 -7.77 16.28
C GLN A 119 42.55 -8.24 15.13
N GLY A 120 42.34 -7.75 13.90
CA GLY A 120 43.19 -8.02 12.75
C GLY A 120 42.65 -9.05 11.76
N LEU A 121 41.41 -9.55 11.95
CA LEU A 121 40.76 -10.34 10.91
C LEU A 121 40.61 -9.50 9.63
N SER A 122 40.98 -10.06 8.49
CA SER A 122 40.82 -9.35 7.22
C SER A 122 39.33 -9.18 6.89
N PHE A 123 38.98 -8.08 6.21
CA PHE A 123 37.59 -7.85 5.82
C PHE A 123 37.11 -8.86 4.79
N ASP A 124 38.01 -9.36 3.94
CA ASP A 124 37.69 -10.35 2.92
C ASP A 124 37.34 -11.69 3.58
N ASP A 125 38.07 -12.12 4.61
CA ASP A 125 37.74 -13.32 5.40
C ASP A 125 36.42 -13.15 6.18
N ALA A 126 36.20 -11.97 6.76
CA ALA A 126 34.96 -11.69 7.47
C ALA A 126 33.75 -11.69 6.52
N ALA A 127 33.89 -11.11 5.33
CA ALA A 127 32.84 -11.13 4.31
C ALA A 127 32.57 -12.55 3.80
N GLN A 128 33.62 -13.35 3.59
CA GLN A 128 33.46 -14.76 3.23
C GLN A 128 32.65 -15.51 4.30
N ALA A 129 32.97 -15.30 5.58
CA ALA A 129 32.28 -15.98 6.67
C ALA A 129 30.83 -15.51 6.88
N VAL A 130 30.53 -14.23 6.61
CA VAL A 130 29.18 -13.67 6.76
C VAL A 130 28.28 -14.01 5.57
N TYR A 131 28.81 -13.98 4.35
CA TYR A 131 27.99 -14.05 3.14
C TYR A 131 28.02 -15.40 2.43
N ALA A 132 28.95 -16.31 2.71
CA ALA A 132 28.97 -17.63 2.07
C ALA A 132 27.64 -18.37 2.24
N GLY A 133 27.08 -18.89 1.14
CA GLY A 133 25.77 -19.53 1.11
C GLY A 133 24.56 -18.58 1.20
N LEU A 134 24.76 -17.28 1.40
CA LEU A 134 23.71 -16.26 1.46
C LEU A 134 23.80 -15.28 0.27
N ASP A 135 25.00 -14.77 -0.02
CA ASP A 135 25.32 -13.86 -1.11
C ASP A 135 26.77 -14.12 -1.59
N GLU A 136 26.92 -15.06 -2.51
CA GLU A 136 28.22 -15.48 -3.05
C GLU A 136 28.95 -14.34 -3.79
N ASP A 137 28.22 -13.35 -4.32
CA ASP A 137 28.81 -12.20 -4.99
C ASP A 137 29.44 -11.25 -3.97
N MET A 138 28.75 -10.95 -2.87
CA MET A 138 29.30 -10.17 -1.76
C MET A 138 30.45 -10.88 -1.03
N ALA A 139 30.37 -12.20 -0.85
CA ALA A 139 31.44 -13.00 -0.28
C ALA A 139 32.73 -12.85 -1.10
N ARG A 140 32.67 -13.12 -2.41
CA ARG A 140 33.81 -12.99 -3.34
C ARG A 140 34.31 -11.56 -3.48
N ALA A 141 33.42 -10.58 -3.38
CA ALA A 141 33.79 -9.17 -3.41
C ALA A 141 34.47 -8.70 -2.12
N GLY A 142 34.57 -9.52 -1.07
CA GLY A 142 35.12 -9.09 0.23
C GLY A 142 34.25 -8.01 0.88
N GLY A 143 32.93 -8.08 0.65
CA GLY A 143 31.94 -7.09 1.10
C GLY A 143 32.03 -5.74 0.41
N ARG A 144 32.84 -5.59 -0.66
CA ARG A 144 32.97 -4.33 -1.42
C ARG A 144 31.66 -3.99 -2.10
N LEU A 145 31.23 -2.75 -1.90
CA LEU A 145 30.06 -2.19 -2.56
C LEU A 145 30.47 -1.49 -3.86
N PRO A 146 29.56 -1.42 -4.86
CA PRO A 146 29.71 -0.47 -5.95
C PRO A 146 29.94 0.94 -5.40
N PRO A 147 30.78 1.77 -6.05
CA PRO A 147 31.01 3.13 -5.61
C PRO A 147 29.71 3.92 -5.62
N PHE A 148 29.51 4.79 -4.64
CA PHE A 148 28.25 5.51 -4.47
C PHE A 148 28.46 6.96 -4.07
N THR A 149 27.44 7.78 -4.34
CA THR A 149 27.41 9.20 -4.05
C THR A 149 26.29 9.53 -3.06
N TRP A 150 26.21 10.79 -2.64
CA TRP A 150 25.11 11.25 -1.81
C TRP A 150 23.77 11.08 -2.53
N GLY A 151 22.89 10.26 -1.93
CA GLY A 151 21.56 9.92 -2.43
C GLY A 151 21.38 8.47 -2.85
N ASP A 152 22.47 7.74 -3.06
CA ASP A 152 22.43 6.37 -3.59
C ASP A 152 22.18 5.31 -2.50
N MET A 153 22.48 5.63 -1.24
CA MET A 153 22.34 4.74 -0.09
C MET A 153 21.28 5.21 0.91
N GLU A 154 20.82 4.30 1.78
CA GLU A 154 19.93 4.63 2.89
C GLU A 154 20.56 5.68 3.81
N ALA A 155 19.77 6.67 4.22
CA ALA A 155 20.30 7.86 4.89
C ALA A 155 21.14 7.55 6.14
N GLN A 156 20.78 6.50 6.90
CA GLN A 156 21.52 6.07 8.09
C GLN A 156 22.88 5.48 7.76
N PHE A 157 22.95 4.61 6.73
CA PHE A 157 24.21 4.05 6.23
C PHE A 157 25.12 5.15 5.70
N GLU A 158 24.55 6.01 4.86
CA GLU A 158 25.28 7.08 4.20
C GLU A 158 25.81 8.12 5.19
N ALA A 159 25.01 8.52 6.18
CA ALA A 159 25.41 9.46 7.21
C ALA A 159 26.66 8.99 7.97
N VAL A 160 26.76 7.69 8.27
CA VAL A 160 27.94 7.11 8.91
C VAL A 160 29.10 7.04 7.93
N ALA A 161 28.89 6.53 6.72
CA ALA A 161 29.94 6.43 5.71
C ALA A 161 30.63 7.78 5.44
N TRP A 162 29.87 8.89 5.42
CA TRP A 162 30.43 10.24 5.23
C TRP A 162 31.29 10.76 6.39
N THR A 163 31.18 10.17 7.59
CA THR A 163 31.96 10.56 8.77
C THR A 163 33.25 9.77 8.91
N LEU A 164 33.36 8.61 8.26
CA LEU A 164 34.52 7.73 8.36
C LEU A 164 35.68 8.24 7.51
N LYS A 165 36.89 8.09 8.04
CA LYS A 165 38.11 8.25 7.25
C LYS A 165 38.40 6.98 6.45
N PRO A 166 39.14 7.06 5.33
CA PRO A 166 39.64 5.87 4.64
C PRO A 166 40.37 4.93 5.61
N GLY A 167 39.98 3.65 5.60
CA GLY A 167 40.45 2.59 6.49
C GLY A 167 39.68 2.46 7.81
N GLU A 168 38.85 3.43 8.20
CA GLU A 168 38.14 3.42 9.48
C GLU A 168 36.89 2.53 9.46
N LEU A 169 36.68 1.79 10.56
CA LEU A 169 35.50 0.95 10.78
C LEU A 169 34.42 1.68 11.56
N SER A 170 33.18 1.61 11.10
CA SER A 170 32.03 2.13 11.84
C SER A 170 31.74 1.33 13.11
N ARG A 171 30.91 1.91 13.98
CA ARG A 171 30.08 1.13 14.92
C ARG A 171 28.94 0.43 14.16
N PRO A 172 28.27 -0.59 14.73
CA PRO A 172 27.08 -1.16 14.12
C PRO A 172 26.06 -0.08 13.76
N VAL A 173 25.68 -0.03 12.48
CA VAL A 173 24.72 0.92 11.93
C VAL A 173 23.42 0.18 11.66
N ALA A 174 22.37 0.50 12.43
CA ALA A 174 21.04 -0.03 12.16
C ALA A 174 20.51 0.57 10.84
N THR A 175 19.80 -0.23 10.07
CA THR A 175 18.96 0.18 8.94
C THR A 175 17.66 -0.62 8.99
N ARG A 176 16.71 -0.34 8.10
CA ARG A 176 15.45 -1.13 8.04
C ARG A 176 15.64 -2.62 7.76
N TRP A 177 16.80 -3.03 7.26
CA TRP A 177 17.10 -4.41 6.89
C TRP A 177 17.82 -5.17 8.01
N GLY A 178 18.60 -4.48 8.84
CA GLY A 178 19.44 -5.11 9.87
C GLY A 178 20.56 -4.18 10.30
N TYR A 179 21.72 -4.72 10.61
CA TYR A 179 22.89 -3.99 11.10
C TYR A 179 24.05 -4.09 10.13
N HIS A 180 24.75 -2.97 9.95
CA HIS A 180 25.88 -2.83 9.02
C HIS A 180 27.15 -2.44 9.76
N ILE A 181 28.28 -3.01 9.37
CA ILE A 181 29.62 -2.53 9.74
C ILE A 181 30.25 -2.01 8.47
N ILE A 182 30.57 -0.73 8.45
CA ILE A 182 31.01 -0.02 7.25
C ILE A 182 32.50 0.27 7.38
N ARG A 183 33.24 0.05 6.30
CA ARG A 183 34.60 0.58 6.14
C ARG A 183 34.68 1.38 4.85
N VAL A 184 35.09 2.64 4.95
CA VAL A 184 35.39 3.43 3.76
C VAL A 184 36.79 3.07 3.30
N ASP A 185 36.95 2.64 2.06
CA ASP A 185 38.25 2.30 1.48
C ASP A 185 38.91 3.54 0.85
N SER A 186 38.14 4.35 0.11
CA SER A 186 38.63 5.61 -0.47
C SER A 186 37.49 6.57 -0.79
N ILE A 187 37.84 7.85 -0.96
CA ILE A 187 36.91 8.91 -1.38
C ILE A 187 37.53 9.60 -2.59
N GLN A 188 36.85 9.56 -3.72
CA GLN A 188 37.25 10.24 -4.95
C GLN A 188 36.39 11.50 -5.14
N TRP A 189 37.02 12.56 -5.63
CA TRP A 189 36.35 13.83 -5.92
C TRP A 189 36.29 14.03 -7.43
N GLU A 190 35.12 14.39 -7.96
CA GLU A 190 35.00 14.83 -9.35
C GLU A 190 35.39 16.31 -9.45
N PRO A 191 36.46 16.66 -10.19
CA PRO A 191 37.08 17.98 -10.09
C PRO A 191 36.39 19.11 -10.88
N MET A 192 35.25 18.87 -11.54
CA MET A 192 34.55 19.91 -12.30
C MET A 192 33.04 19.85 -12.09
N ILE A 193 32.54 20.70 -11.20
CA ILE A 193 31.10 20.93 -11.00
C ILE A 193 30.75 22.32 -11.53
N THR A 194 29.76 22.41 -12.42
CA THR A 194 29.31 23.69 -12.99
C THR A 194 27.95 24.11 -12.45
N GLU A 195 27.59 25.38 -12.62
CA GLU A 195 26.23 25.84 -12.29
C GLU A 195 25.17 25.18 -13.20
N ALA A 196 25.54 24.81 -14.43
CA ALA A 196 24.65 24.07 -15.33
C ALA A 196 24.31 22.68 -14.77
N ASP A 197 25.32 21.98 -14.24
CA ASP A 197 25.14 20.67 -13.57
C ASP A 197 24.23 20.82 -12.34
N PHE A 198 24.44 21.87 -11.54
CA PHE A 198 23.58 22.16 -10.39
C PHE A 198 22.13 22.38 -10.82
N ILE A 199 21.87 23.21 -11.83
CA ILE A 199 20.51 23.47 -12.33
C ILE A 199 19.83 22.19 -12.83
N GLN A 200 20.57 21.33 -13.51
CA GLN A 200 20.07 20.04 -14.03
C GLN A 200 19.66 19.09 -12.88
N ASP A 201 20.45 19.04 -11.82
CA ASP A 201 20.22 18.13 -10.70
C ASP A 201 19.39 18.73 -9.55
N ARG A 202 19.19 20.05 -9.53
CA ARG A 202 18.51 20.79 -8.45
C ARG A 202 17.20 20.12 -8.04
N LYS A 203 16.32 19.79 -8.99
CA LYS A 203 15.01 19.17 -8.70
C LYS A 203 15.14 17.78 -8.06
N LYS A 204 16.12 16.98 -8.48
CA LYS A 204 16.35 15.63 -7.92
C LYS A 204 16.90 15.75 -6.50
N ILE A 205 17.86 16.65 -6.29
CA ILE A 205 18.46 16.92 -4.99
C ILE A 205 17.41 17.47 -4.03
N GLU A 206 16.60 18.42 -4.48
CA GLU A 206 15.50 18.98 -3.69
C GLU A 206 14.51 17.89 -3.27
N ALA A 207 14.06 17.05 -4.20
CA ALA A 207 13.15 15.94 -3.89
C ALA A 207 13.74 14.97 -2.86
N LEU A 208 15.01 14.61 -2.99
CA LEU A 208 15.70 13.72 -2.06
C LEU A 208 15.91 14.37 -0.68
N LEU A 209 16.27 15.66 -0.63
CA LEU A 209 16.37 16.40 0.63
C LEU A 209 15.01 16.47 1.34
N ARG A 210 13.95 16.79 0.59
CA ARG A 210 12.58 16.80 1.14
C ARG A 210 12.20 15.42 1.69
N GLN A 211 12.48 14.35 0.95
CA GLN A 211 12.23 12.98 1.40
C GLN A 211 12.99 12.65 2.69
N ARG A 212 14.29 12.92 2.74
CA ARG A 212 15.12 12.64 3.94
C ARG A 212 14.66 13.43 5.16
N LYS A 213 14.27 14.70 4.96
CA LYS A 213 13.67 15.52 6.02
C LYS A 213 12.32 14.95 6.47
N GLU A 214 11.47 14.53 5.53
CA GLU A 214 10.18 13.89 5.83
C GLU A 214 10.35 12.62 6.67
N ASP A 215 11.28 11.73 6.32
CA ASP A 215 11.55 10.50 7.07
C ASP A 215 12.06 10.79 8.48
N SER A 216 12.98 11.75 8.62
CA SER A 216 13.55 12.15 9.91
C SER A 216 12.50 12.80 10.81
N LEU A 217 11.75 13.76 10.30
CA LEU A 217 10.68 14.44 11.03
C LEU A 217 9.54 13.47 11.37
N SER A 218 9.18 12.54 10.48
CA SER A 218 8.21 11.49 10.76
C SER A 218 8.61 10.63 11.95
N THR A 219 9.88 10.21 12.01
CA THR A 219 10.41 9.43 13.12
C THR A 219 10.35 10.21 14.43
N ALA A 220 10.79 11.47 14.42
CA ALA A 220 10.76 12.34 15.59
C ALA A 220 9.33 12.62 16.07
N PHE A 221 8.41 12.90 15.14
CA PHE A 221 7.01 13.16 15.43
C PHE A 221 6.31 11.95 16.04
N VAL A 222 6.53 10.75 15.49
CA VAL A 222 6.00 9.51 16.08
C VAL A 222 6.58 9.30 17.48
N ALA A 223 7.88 9.50 17.68
CA ALA A 223 8.49 9.36 19.00
C ALA A 223 7.93 10.37 20.01
N GLU A 224 7.64 11.61 19.58
CA GLU A 224 7.00 12.65 20.37
C GLU A 224 5.58 12.22 20.80
N VAL A 225 4.74 11.83 19.84
CA VAL A 225 3.36 11.38 20.10
C VAL A 225 3.32 10.18 21.07
N MET A 226 4.32 9.29 20.96
CA MET A 226 4.41 8.10 21.79
C MET A 226 5.06 8.32 23.17
N LYS A 227 5.66 9.50 23.39
CA LYS A 227 6.45 9.79 24.59
C LYS A 227 5.59 9.76 25.85
N GLY A 228 6.06 9.04 26.88
CA GLY A 228 5.41 9.00 28.19
C GLY A 228 4.16 8.12 28.29
N LEU A 229 3.79 7.40 27.22
CA LEU A 229 2.64 6.49 27.22
C LEU A 229 2.87 5.18 27.99
N GLU A 230 4.11 4.75 28.20
CA GLU A 230 4.46 3.53 28.95
C GLU A 230 3.66 2.29 28.50
N VAL A 231 3.61 2.06 27.19
CA VAL A 231 2.84 0.96 26.59
C VAL A 231 3.35 -0.40 27.05
N ARG A 232 2.45 -1.25 27.56
CA ARG A 232 2.73 -2.63 27.97
C ARG A 232 1.69 -3.58 27.36
N VAL A 233 2.14 -4.62 26.68
CA VAL A 233 1.28 -5.70 26.18
C VAL A 233 1.22 -6.81 27.24
N LYS A 234 0.03 -7.30 27.56
CA LYS A 234 -0.17 -8.43 28.48
C LYS A 234 0.16 -9.73 27.77
N ALA A 235 1.21 -10.40 28.23
CA ALA A 235 1.68 -11.67 27.66
C ALA A 235 0.61 -12.77 27.68
N GLU A 236 -0.19 -12.88 28.75
CA GLU A 236 -1.28 -13.85 28.83
C GLU A 236 -2.30 -13.65 27.69
N SER A 237 -2.85 -12.44 27.57
CA SER A 237 -3.82 -12.09 26.53
C SER A 237 -3.24 -12.21 25.12
N PHE A 238 -1.97 -11.82 24.94
CA PHE A 238 -1.25 -11.99 23.67
C PHE A 238 -1.15 -13.47 23.28
N ASN A 239 -0.67 -14.32 24.19
CA ASN A 239 -0.51 -15.76 23.96
C ASN A 239 -1.85 -16.44 23.71
N LEU A 240 -2.91 -16.02 24.40
CA LEU A 240 -4.27 -16.52 24.19
C LEU A 240 -4.75 -16.22 22.76
N ILE A 241 -4.63 -14.98 22.30
CA ILE A 241 -5.01 -14.58 20.93
C ILE A 241 -4.22 -15.38 19.89
N VAL A 242 -2.90 -15.51 20.07
CA VAL A 242 -2.02 -16.31 19.20
C VAL A 242 -2.49 -17.77 19.13
N GLN A 243 -2.80 -18.36 20.28
CA GLN A 243 -3.25 -19.75 20.36
C GLN A 243 -4.57 -19.97 19.63
N GLN A 244 -5.55 -19.08 19.84
CA GLN A 244 -6.85 -19.15 19.17
C GLN A 244 -6.71 -18.99 17.65
N ALA A 245 -5.87 -18.06 17.19
CA ALA A 245 -5.62 -17.87 15.76
C ALA A 245 -4.92 -19.09 15.12
N ARG A 246 -3.98 -19.73 15.82
CA ARG A 246 -3.35 -20.97 15.36
C ARG A 246 -4.36 -22.12 15.28
N GLN A 247 -5.22 -22.27 16.28
CA GLN A 247 -6.27 -23.30 16.27
C GLN A 247 -7.25 -23.10 15.11
N ALA A 248 -7.72 -21.88 14.89
CA ALA A 248 -8.58 -21.56 13.75
C ALA A 248 -7.89 -21.87 12.41
N SER A 249 -6.59 -21.56 12.29
CA SER A 249 -5.80 -21.86 11.08
C SER A 249 -5.64 -23.36 10.81
N LEU A 250 -5.62 -24.20 11.85
CA LEU A 250 -5.50 -25.67 11.76
C LEU A 250 -6.83 -26.33 11.36
N LEU A 251 -7.96 -25.75 11.76
CA LEU A 251 -9.30 -26.24 11.44
C LEU A 251 -9.76 -25.86 10.03
N ARG A 252 -8.98 -25.03 9.32
CA ARG A 252 -9.27 -24.62 7.95
C ARG A 252 -9.27 -25.82 6.99
N SER A 253 -10.37 -25.93 6.25
CA SER A 253 -10.47 -26.77 5.06
C SER A 253 -10.49 -25.86 3.82
N GLY A 254 -9.39 -25.83 3.04
CA GLY A 254 -9.31 -25.04 1.80
C GLY A 254 -8.01 -24.23 1.63
N PRO A 255 -7.75 -23.69 0.42
CA PRO A 255 -6.55 -22.91 0.15
C PRO A 255 -6.53 -21.59 0.95
N LEU A 256 -5.32 -21.11 1.26
CA LEU A 256 -5.10 -19.80 1.87
C LEU A 256 -5.71 -18.68 0.99
N PRO A 257 -6.37 -17.67 1.58
CA PRO A 257 -6.68 -16.45 0.85
C PRO A 257 -5.39 -15.84 0.30
N PRO A 258 -5.35 -15.38 -0.96
CA PRO A 258 -4.19 -14.70 -1.49
C PRO A 258 -3.88 -13.46 -0.63
N HIS A 259 -2.64 -13.35 -0.15
CA HIS A 259 -2.10 -12.25 0.65
C HIS A 259 -2.68 -12.05 2.07
N ASN A 260 -3.54 -12.93 2.58
CA ASN A 260 -4.10 -12.80 3.93
C ASN A 260 -4.24 -14.18 4.63
N PRO A 261 -3.76 -14.35 5.87
CA PRO A 261 -3.85 -15.62 6.58
C PRO A 261 -5.25 -16.00 7.08
N LEU A 262 -6.15 -15.03 7.30
CA LEU A 262 -7.44 -15.22 7.97
C LEU A 262 -8.61 -14.59 7.19
N SER A 263 -9.59 -15.41 6.81
CA SER A 263 -10.88 -14.99 6.26
C SER A 263 -11.77 -14.29 7.30
N ASP A 264 -12.81 -13.59 6.84
CA ASP A 264 -13.83 -13.01 7.72
C ASP A 264 -14.48 -14.07 8.63
N GLY A 265 -14.75 -15.27 8.10
CA GLY A 265 -15.34 -16.37 8.85
C GLY A 265 -14.41 -16.92 9.95
N GLU A 266 -13.14 -17.13 9.61
CA GLU A 266 -12.13 -17.56 10.60
C GLU A 266 -11.97 -16.52 11.72
N TRP A 267 -11.97 -15.24 11.38
CA TRP A 267 -11.90 -14.18 12.38
C TRP A 267 -13.14 -14.14 13.27
N VAL A 268 -14.35 -14.27 12.71
CA VAL A 268 -15.58 -14.34 13.51
C VAL A 268 -15.52 -15.51 14.49
N ALA A 269 -15.00 -16.66 14.08
CA ALA A 269 -14.82 -17.82 14.96
C ALA A 269 -13.82 -17.52 16.11
N ILE A 270 -12.69 -16.86 15.81
CA ILE A 270 -11.72 -16.42 16.82
C ILE A 270 -12.34 -15.40 17.79
N ALA A 271 -13.06 -14.41 17.27
CA ALA A 271 -13.75 -13.41 18.08
C ALA A 271 -14.78 -14.06 19.02
N GLN A 272 -15.53 -15.04 18.51
CA GLN A 272 -16.46 -15.84 19.30
C GLN A 272 -15.75 -16.68 20.36
N SER A 273 -14.61 -17.30 20.07
CA SER A 273 -13.89 -18.10 21.08
C SER A 273 -13.32 -17.24 22.21
N LEU A 274 -13.06 -15.95 21.94
CA LEU A 274 -12.52 -14.99 22.90
C LEU A 274 -13.59 -14.19 23.66
N HIS A 275 -14.88 -14.32 23.34
CA HIS A 275 -15.92 -13.40 23.85
C HIS A 275 -16.04 -13.38 25.38
N HIS A 276 -15.97 -14.54 26.05
CA HIS A 276 -16.00 -14.64 27.53
C HIS A 276 -14.78 -14.00 28.22
N ARG A 277 -13.73 -13.73 27.46
CA ARG A 277 -12.47 -13.12 27.93
C ARG A 277 -12.37 -11.66 27.48
N GLY A 278 -13.45 -11.11 26.91
CA GLY A 278 -13.47 -9.79 26.27
C GLY A 278 -12.94 -8.67 27.16
N ASP A 279 -13.29 -8.66 28.44
CA ASP A 279 -12.90 -7.61 29.40
C ASP A 279 -11.43 -7.70 29.88
N GLN A 280 -10.72 -8.76 29.51
CA GLN A 280 -9.34 -8.92 29.95
C GLN A 280 -8.44 -7.84 29.34
N PRO A 281 -7.56 -7.21 30.14
CA PRO A 281 -6.60 -6.25 29.60
C PRO A 281 -5.66 -6.91 28.59
N PHE A 282 -5.46 -6.27 27.45
CA PHE A 282 -4.53 -6.72 26.40
C PHE A 282 -3.38 -5.74 26.21
N VAL A 283 -3.69 -4.45 26.00
CA VAL A 283 -2.69 -3.39 25.93
C VAL A 283 -2.95 -2.41 27.06
N LEU A 284 -1.92 -2.03 27.81
CA LEU A 284 -1.99 -1.01 28.85
C LEU A 284 -1.12 0.18 28.46
N TYR A 285 -1.54 1.37 28.81
CA TYR A 285 -0.75 2.59 28.68
C TYR A 285 -1.19 3.60 29.75
N ARG A 286 -0.40 4.65 29.96
CA ARG A 286 -0.74 5.71 30.90
C ARG A 286 -2.06 6.37 30.50
N GLY A 287 -3.06 6.29 31.37
CA GLY A 287 -4.39 6.85 31.13
C GLY A 287 -5.38 5.92 30.43
N GLY A 288 -5.06 4.63 30.23
CA GLY A 288 -6.03 3.67 29.74
C GLY A 288 -5.47 2.33 29.27
N GLY A 289 -6.24 1.63 28.45
CA GLY A 289 -5.83 0.36 27.87
C GLY A 289 -6.79 -0.07 26.78
N TRP A 290 -6.46 -1.18 26.14
CA TRP A 290 -7.36 -1.96 25.30
C TRP A 290 -7.60 -3.29 26.00
N THR A 291 -8.85 -3.68 26.05
CA THR A 291 -9.27 -5.04 26.38
C THR A 291 -9.12 -5.97 25.16
N ILE A 292 -9.33 -7.28 25.35
CA ILE A 292 -9.42 -8.22 24.23
C ILE A 292 -10.57 -7.82 23.29
N ALA A 293 -11.71 -7.38 23.83
CA ALA A 293 -12.85 -6.92 23.04
C ALA A 293 -12.50 -5.68 22.20
N ASP A 294 -11.79 -4.71 22.77
CA ASP A 294 -11.33 -3.52 22.02
C ASP A 294 -10.43 -3.90 20.84
N PHE A 295 -9.49 -4.81 21.06
CA PHE A 295 -8.65 -5.33 19.99
C PHE A 295 -9.48 -6.05 18.92
N ILE A 296 -10.46 -6.87 19.34
CA ILE A 296 -11.29 -7.61 18.39
C ILE A 296 -12.05 -6.67 17.46
N ASN A 297 -12.69 -5.64 18.04
CA ASN A 297 -13.43 -4.63 17.29
C ASN A 297 -12.54 -3.85 16.33
N ARG A 298 -11.32 -3.47 16.77
CA ARG A 298 -10.33 -2.79 15.92
C ARG A 298 -9.88 -3.68 14.77
N PHE A 299 -9.59 -4.95 15.04
CA PHE A 299 -9.17 -5.90 14.02
C PHE A 299 -10.26 -6.14 12.96
N GLN A 300 -11.53 -6.26 13.38
CA GLN A 300 -12.66 -6.46 12.46
C GLN A 300 -12.87 -5.27 11.50
N ALA A 301 -12.57 -4.05 11.94
CA ALA A 301 -12.63 -2.85 11.10
C ALA A 301 -11.57 -2.84 9.99
N ILE A 302 -10.46 -3.56 10.19
CA ILE A 302 -9.37 -3.63 9.23
C ILE A 302 -9.79 -4.53 8.06
N PRO A 303 -9.68 -4.05 6.82
CA PRO A 303 -9.94 -4.87 5.63
C PRO A 303 -9.02 -6.09 5.56
N PRO A 304 -9.50 -7.23 5.02
CA PRO A 304 -8.76 -8.49 5.01
C PRO A 304 -7.28 -8.36 4.60
N LEU A 305 -6.98 -7.64 3.51
CA LEU A 305 -5.63 -7.46 2.99
C LEU A 305 -4.64 -6.80 3.96
N TYR A 306 -5.13 -6.03 4.94
CA TYR A 306 -4.30 -5.23 5.84
C TYR A 306 -4.36 -5.74 7.28
N ARG A 307 -5.02 -6.88 7.52
CA ARG A 307 -5.17 -7.42 8.87
C ARG A 307 -3.83 -7.95 9.40
N PRO A 308 -3.57 -7.77 10.70
CA PRO A 308 -2.46 -8.43 11.36
C PRO A 308 -2.52 -9.96 11.25
N HIS A 309 -1.41 -10.61 11.61
CA HIS A 309 -1.17 -12.04 11.51
C HIS A 309 -0.99 -12.70 12.89
N PRO A 310 -2.04 -12.81 13.74
CA PRO A 310 -1.89 -13.27 15.12
C PRO A 310 -1.30 -14.68 15.27
N GLN A 311 -1.39 -15.53 14.25
CA GLN A 311 -0.81 -16.87 14.25
C GLN A 311 0.73 -16.88 14.19
N ASN A 312 1.37 -15.77 13.77
CA ASN A 312 2.81 -15.57 13.75
C ASN A 312 3.21 -14.57 14.86
N PRO A 313 3.72 -15.04 16.02
CA PRO A 313 3.94 -14.17 17.18
C PRO A 313 4.91 -13.02 16.94
N LYS A 314 6.02 -13.26 16.24
CA LYS A 314 7.03 -12.23 15.96
C LYS A 314 6.46 -11.12 15.07
N LEU A 315 5.74 -11.51 14.01
CA LEU A 315 5.10 -10.56 13.11
C LEU A 315 3.94 -9.83 13.80
N PHE A 316 3.10 -10.55 14.54
CA PHE A 316 1.97 -9.99 15.26
C PHE A 316 2.40 -8.96 16.30
N GLU A 317 3.52 -9.19 16.99
CA GLU A 317 4.07 -8.21 17.92
C GLU A 317 4.39 -6.88 17.21
N GLN A 318 5.05 -6.93 16.05
CA GLN A 318 5.37 -5.76 15.25
C GLN A 318 4.10 -5.05 14.74
N GLU A 319 3.13 -5.81 14.23
CA GLU A 319 1.88 -5.26 13.73
C GLU A 319 1.03 -4.65 14.85
N LEU A 320 1.01 -5.27 16.03
CA LEU A 320 0.35 -4.72 17.21
C LEU A 320 1.00 -3.40 17.64
N ARG A 321 2.34 -3.30 17.60
CA ARG A 321 3.04 -2.02 17.85
C ARG A 321 2.60 -0.95 16.83
N ASN A 322 2.46 -1.31 15.56
CA ASN A 322 1.96 -0.39 14.53
C ASN A 322 0.51 0.03 14.79
N MET A 323 -0.37 -0.89 15.18
CA MET A 323 -1.75 -0.58 15.55
C MET A 323 -1.81 0.41 16.72
N ILE A 324 -1.00 0.20 17.76
CA ILE A 324 -0.96 1.08 18.93
C ILE A 324 -0.46 2.47 18.52
N ARG A 325 0.64 2.55 17.77
CA ARG A 325 1.16 3.80 17.21
C ARG A 325 0.08 4.55 16.43
N ASP A 326 -0.60 3.85 15.52
CA ASP A 326 -1.61 4.45 14.65
C ASP A 326 -2.83 4.95 15.45
N ASP A 327 -3.23 4.28 16.53
CA ASP A 327 -4.29 4.78 17.42
C ASP A 327 -3.92 6.11 18.07
N PHE A 328 -2.70 6.26 18.58
CA PHE A 328 -2.26 7.52 19.19
C PHE A 328 -2.09 8.65 18.16
N LEU A 329 -1.59 8.34 16.97
CA LEU A 329 -1.56 9.30 15.86
C LEU A 329 -2.99 9.73 15.47
N THR A 330 -3.94 8.81 15.49
CA THR A 330 -5.36 9.11 15.22
C THR A 330 -5.93 10.05 16.26
N ARG A 331 -5.69 9.78 17.55
CA ARG A 331 -6.11 10.67 18.65
C ARG A 331 -5.48 12.05 18.51
N ARG A 332 -4.22 12.14 18.06
CA ARG A 332 -3.57 13.42 17.77
C ARG A 332 -4.28 14.16 16.63
N ALA A 333 -4.60 13.46 15.54
CA ALA A 333 -5.37 14.01 14.42
C ALA A 333 -6.78 14.48 14.85
N GLU A 334 -7.46 13.72 15.70
CA GLU A 334 -8.77 14.08 16.25
C GLU A 334 -8.70 15.35 17.11
N LYS A 335 -7.70 15.47 17.99
CA LYS A 335 -7.46 16.67 18.79
C LYS A 335 -7.23 17.92 17.93
N LEU A 336 -6.66 17.76 16.74
CA LEU A 336 -6.46 18.85 15.77
C LEU A 336 -7.69 19.10 14.88
N GLY A 337 -8.80 18.39 15.09
CA GLY A 337 -10.05 18.56 14.35
C GLY A 337 -10.02 17.98 12.93
N LEU A 338 -9.04 17.12 12.59
CA LEU A 338 -8.86 16.64 11.21
C LEU A 338 -9.97 15.72 10.71
N HIS A 339 -10.87 15.26 11.58
CA HIS A 339 -12.08 14.54 11.18
C HIS A 339 -13.04 15.40 10.33
N ASN A 340 -12.94 16.72 10.42
CA ASN A 340 -13.70 17.70 9.64
C ASN A 340 -12.91 18.26 8.45
N ASP A 341 -11.68 17.81 8.23
CA ASP A 341 -10.88 18.26 7.08
C ASP A 341 -11.57 17.86 5.76
N PRO A 342 -11.69 18.76 4.77
CA PRO A 342 -12.37 18.47 3.49
C PRO A 342 -11.85 17.20 2.81
N TYR A 343 -10.54 16.93 2.85
CA TYR A 343 -9.97 15.71 2.29
C TYR A 343 -10.50 14.46 3.00
N VAL A 344 -10.61 14.52 4.32
CA VAL A 344 -11.09 13.40 5.14
C VAL A 344 -12.57 13.13 4.90
N THR A 345 -13.39 14.19 4.87
CA THR A 345 -14.83 14.05 4.60
C THR A 345 -15.08 13.49 3.20
N ASP A 346 -14.33 13.97 2.21
CA ASP A 346 -14.41 13.54 0.82
C ASP A 346 -13.99 12.08 0.63
N LYS A 347 -12.91 11.66 1.30
CA LYS A 347 -12.47 10.26 1.29
C LYS A 347 -13.51 9.31 1.88
N VAL A 348 -14.14 9.70 2.98
CA VAL A 348 -15.18 8.88 3.62
C VAL A 348 -16.44 8.81 2.76
N ALA A 349 -16.84 9.93 2.13
CA ALA A 349 -17.99 9.95 1.22
C ALA A 349 -17.76 9.06 0.00
N GLN A 350 -16.58 9.13 -0.62
CA GLN A 350 -16.20 8.27 -1.74
C GLN A 350 -16.19 6.79 -1.35
N ALA A 351 -15.56 6.47 -0.21
CA ALA A 351 -15.52 5.10 0.28
C ALA A 351 -16.91 4.53 0.57
N ARG A 352 -17.84 5.36 1.06
CA ARG A 352 -19.23 4.95 1.25
C ARG A 352 -19.88 4.57 -0.07
N GLN A 353 -19.72 5.39 -1.11
CA GLN A 353 -20.22 5.06 -2.45
C GLN A 353 -19.61 3.76 -2.98
N ASP A 354 -18.31 3.55 -2.80
CA ASP A 354 -17.62 2.33 -3.22
C ASP A 354 -18.19 1.08 -2.53
N LEU A 355 -18.38 1.16 -1.21
CA LEU A 355 -18.96 0.06 -0.44
C LEU A 355 -20.40 -0.23 -0.85
N MET A 356 -21.20 0.79 -1.16
CA MET A 356 -22.60 0.61 -1.55
C MET A 356 -22.73 0.02 -2.94
N ALA A 357 -21.92 0.51 -3.88
CA ALA A 357 -21.87 -0.06 -5.23
C ALA A 357 -21.43 -1.53 -5.18
N ALA A 358 -20.39 -1.84 -4.40
CA ALA A 358 -19.91 -3.20 -4.22
C ALA A 358 -20.96 -4.11 -3.57
N ALA A 359 -21.62 -3.66 -2.50
CA ALA A 359 -22.66 -4.43 -1.82
C ALA A 359 -23.86 -4.69 -2.73
N MET A 360 -24.29 -3.69 -3.50
CA MET A 360 -25.39 -3.84 -4.46
C MET A 360 -25.02 -4.79 -5.60
N ALA A 361 -23.81 -4.64 -6.17
CA ALA A 361 -23.31 -5.57 -7.18
C ALA A 361 -23.26 -7.00 -6.64
N GLN A 362 -22.74 -7.21 -5.43
CA GLN A 362 -22.67 -8.53 -4.79
C GLN A 362 -24.08 -9.13 -4.57
N ARG A 363 -25.05 -8.32 -4.17
CA ARG A 363 -26.45 -8.75 -4.01
C ARG A 363 -27.07 -9.22 -5.33
N LEU A 364 -26.87 -8.43 -6.41
CA LEU A 364 -27.32 -8.78 -7.76
C LEU A 364 -26.66 -10.08 -8.24
N VAL A 365 -25.35 -10.20 -8.06
CA VAL A 365 -24.56 -11.37 -8.42
C VAL A 365 -24.99 -12.61 -7.63
N GLY A 366 -25.25 -12.47 -6.34
CA GLY A 366 -25.71 -13.57 -5.47
C GLY A 366 -27.10 -14.12 -5.84
N SER A 367 -27.89 -13.37 -6.60
CA SER A 367 -29.17 -13.84 -7.14
C SER A 367 -29.03 -14.76 -8.38
N VAL A 368 -27.81 -14.87 -8.95
CA VAL A 368 -27.56 -15.66 -10.15
C VAL A 368 -27.50 -17.14 -9.82
N ALA A 369 -28.54 -17.88 -10.23
CA ALA A 369 -28.53 -19.33 -10.27
C ALA A 369 -28.30 -19.84 -11.70
N VAL A 370 -27.56 -20.94 -11.81
CA VAL A 370 -27.32 -21.67 -13.06
C VAL A 370 -27.66 -23.13 -12.84
N ASN A 371 -28.58 -23.65 -13.64
CA ASN A 371 -28.96 -25.07 -13.63
C ASN A 371 -28.22 -25.87 -14.73
N ASP A 372 -28.28 -27.19 -14.65
CA ASP A 372 -27.56 -28.08 -15.57
C ASP A 372 -27.96 -27.90 -17.03
N ASP A 373 -29.23 -27.65 -17.32
CA ASP A 373 -29.71 -27.37 -18.68
C ASP A 373 -29.03 -26.15 -19.29
N GLN A 374 -28.84 -25.10 -18.49
CA GLN A 374 -28.17 -23.88 -18.91
C GLN A 374 -26.67 -24.11 -19.12
N ILE A 375 -26.03 -24.93 -18.29
CA ILE A 375 -24.62 -25.33 -18.45
C ILE A 375 -24.48 -26.10 -19.77
N GLN A 376 -25.37 -27.06 -20.02
CA GLN A 376 -25.33 -27.89 -21.23
C GLN A 376 -25.57 -27.09 -22.50
N ARG A 377 -26.55 -26.18 -22.51
CA ARG A 377 -26.78 -25.25 -23.63
C ARG A 377 -25.58 -24.34 -23.86
N TYR A 378 -24.95 -23.83 -22.80
CA TYR A 378 -23.75 -23.02 -22.92
C TYR A 378 -22.58 -23.81 -23.52
N MET A 379 -22.36 -25.05 -23.08
CA MET A 379 -21.31 -25.92 -23.63
C MET A 379 -21.55 -26.24 -25.11
N GLN A 380 -22.80 -26.45 -25.52
CA GLN A 380 -23.18 -26.60 -26.94
C GLN A 380 -22.89 -25.33 -27.74
N GLN A 381 -23.24 -24.15 -27.21
CA GLN A 381 -22.99 -22.86 -27.86
C GLN A 381 -21.49 -22.54 -27.98
N GLN A 382 -20.67 -23.03 -27.06
CA GLN A 382 -19.20 -22.89 -27.10
C GLN A 382 -18.53 -24.01 -27.93
N SER A 383 -19.32 -24.84 -28.63
CA SER A 383 -18.84 -25.95 -29.46
C SER A 383 -17.94 -26.94 -28.71
N VAL A 384 -18.21 -27.18 -27.42
CA VAL A 384 -17.50 -28.20 -26.63
C VAL A 384 -17.85 -29.60 -27.17
N PRO A 385 -16.87 -30.46 -27.53
CA PRO A 385 -17.13 -31.79 -28.07
C PRO A 385 -17.98 -32.66 -27.13
N LEU A 386 -18.93 -33.42 -27.67
CA LEU A 386 -19.84 -34.31 -26.91
C LEU A 386 -19.07 -35.24 -25.94
N SER A 387 -17.92 -35.75 -26.35
CA SER A 387 -17.05 -36.62 -25.53
C SER A 387 -16.45 -35.92 -24.31
N ALA A 388 -16.34 -34.59 -24.33
CA ALA A 388 -15.84 -33.77 -23.23
C ALA A 388 -16.97 -33.14 -22.39
N GLN A 389 -18.23 -33.28 -22.79
CA GLN A 389 -19.36 -32.65 -22.06
C GLN A 389 -19.74 -33.37 -20.76
N THR A 390 -19.32 -34.63 -20.61
CA THR A 390 -19.49 -35.44 -19.39
C THR A 390 -18.31 -35.30 -18.42
N ASP A 391 -17.23 -34.63 -18.82
CA ASP A 391 -16.07 -34.36 -17.96
C ASP A 391 -16.45 -33.30 -16.90
N GLU A 392 -16.27 -33.64 -15.63
CA GLU A 392 -16.68 -32.80 -14.50
C GLU A 392 -15.85 -31.50 -14.43
N ALA A 393 -14.57 -31.53 -14.76
CA ALA A 393 -13.73 -30.33 -14.78
C ALA A 393 -14.16 -29.38 -15.90
N VAL A 394 -14.54 -29.92 -17.07
CA VAL A 394 -15.08 -29.15 -18.20
C VAL A 394 -16.44 -28.55 -17.84
N ARG A 395 -17.34 -29.33 -17.21
CA ARG A 395 -18.64 -28.82 -16.71
C ARG A 395 -18.46 -27.74 -15.65
N GLN A 396 -17.52 -27.91 -14.72
CA GLN A 396 -17.24 -26.93 -13.66
C GLN A 396 -16.66 -25.63 -14.24
N ALA A 397 -15.78 -25.72 -15.24
CA ALA A 397 -15.25 -24.56 -15.96
C ALA A 397 -16.36 -23.83 -16.73
N ALA A 398 -17.23 -24.57 -17.43
CA ALA A 398 -18.38 -24.03 -18.16
C ALA A 398 -19.37 -23.34 -17.21
N ARG A 399 -19.69 -23.96 -16.08
CA ARG A 399 -20.52 -23.38 -15.02
C ARG A 399 -19.93 -22.07 -14.51
N SER A 400 -18.63 -22.05 -14.19
CA SER A 400 -17.95 -20.86 -13.67
C SER A 400 -17.97 -19.69 -14.66
N ARG A 401 -17.75 -19.97 -15.96
CA ARG A 401 -17.84 -18.96 -17.03
C ARG A 401 -19.27 -18.46 -17.22
N LEU A 402 -20.25 -19.35 -17.23
CA LEU A 402 -21.66 -19.01 -17.40
C LEU A 402 -22.20 -18.20 -16.22
N VAL A 403 -21.81 -18.55 -14.99
CA VAL A 403 -22.09 -17.75 -13.79
C VAL A 403 -21.55 -16.33 -13.97
N LYS A 404 -20.28 -16.17 -14.40
CA LYS A 404 -19.69 -14.86 -14.64
C LYS A 404 -20.44 -14.03 -15.72
N ILE A 405 -20.79 -14.66 -16.85
CA ILE A 405 -21.56 -14.00 -17.91
C ILE A 405 -22.91 -13.51 -17.37
N LYS A 406 -23.61 -14.35 -16.60
CA LYS A 406 -24.90 -13.99 -16.01
C LYS A 406 -24.77 -12.92 -14.93
N GLN A 407 -23.70 -12.94 -14.15
CA GLN A 407 -23.38 -11.88 -13.17
C GLN A 407 -23.27 -10.52 -13.85
N ASP A 408 -22.50 -10.42 -14.93
CA ASP A 408 -22.34 -9.18 -15.70
C ASP A 408 -23.66 -8.74 -16.35
N SER A 409 -24.44 -9.71 -16.85
CA SER A 409 -25.74 -9.46 -17.47
C SER A 409 -26.79 -8.95 -16.48
N VAL A 410 -26.87 -9.52 -15.27
CA VAL A 410 -27.84 -9.08 -14.26
C VAL A 410 -27.53 -7.66 -13.78
N ILE A 411 -26.25 -7.32 -13.59
CA ILE A 411 -25.86 -5.95 -13.27
C ILE A 411 -26.28 -5.00 -14.39
N SER A 412 -25.91 -5.31 -15.64
CA SER A 412 -26.21 -4.47 -16.80
C SER A 412 -27.72 -4.29 -17.01
N ALA A 413 -28.49 -5.37 -16.93
CA ALA A 413 -29.95 -5.34 -17.07
C ALA A 413 -30.62 -4.49 -15.99
N HIS A 414 -30.11 -4.56 -14.75
CA HIS A 414 -30.62 -3.76 -13.64
C HIS A 414 -30.35 -2.27 -13.84
N VAL A 415 -29.14 -1.90 -14.28
CA VAL A 415 -28.80 -0.50 -14.62
C VAL A 415 -29.60 -0.01 -15.82
N ASP A 416 -29.68 -0.80 -16.89
CA ASP A 416 -30.38 -0.42 -18.12
C ASP A 416 -31.89 -0.25 -17.88
N ALA A 417 -32.49 -1.06 -17.00
CA ALA A 417 -33.88 -0.88 -16.58
C ALA A 417 -34.11 0.47 -15.89
N TRP A 418 -33.20 0.86 -15.00
CA TRP A 418 -33.25 2.17 -14.35
C TRP A 418 -33.03 3.32 -15.35
N LEU A 419 -32.10 3.17 -16.30
CA LEU A 419 -31.84 4.16 -17.35
C LEU A 419 -33.05 4.37 -18.27
N ARG A 420 -33.74 3.30 -18.68
CA ARG A 420 -34.95 3.42 -19.54
C ARG A 420 -36.07 4.23 -18.89
N GLY A 421 -36.15 4.23 -17.56
CA GLY A 421 -37.13 5.02 -16.80
C GLY A 421 -36.76 6.49 -16.64
N ARG A 422 -35.60 6.95 -17.12
CA ARG A 422 -35.09 8.31 -16.91
C ARG A 422 -34.70 8.97 -18.24
N ARG A 423 -34.97 10.27 -18.36
CA ARG A 423 -34.39 11.09 -19.42
C ARG A 423 -32.95 11.43 -19.04
N VAL A 424 -32.00 10.58 -19.43
CA VAL A 424 -30.57 10.90 -19.37
C VAL A 424 -30.21 11.60 -20.67
N HIS A 425 -29.67 12.82 -20.60
CA HIS A 425 -29.24 13.58 -21.78
C HIS A 425 -27.73 13.75 -21.71
N ARG A 426 -27.05 13.36 -22.80
CA ARG A 426 -25.64 13.65 -22.99
C ARG A 426 -25.51 15.07 -23.50
N ASP A 427 -24.81 15.92 -22.75
CA ASP A 427 -24.35 17.19 -23.31
C ASP A 427 -23.21 16.91 -24.29
N GLU A 428 -23.52 17.03 -25.59
CA GLU A 428 -22.55 16.78 -26.64
C GLU A 428 -21.40 17.79 -26.62
N SER A 429 -21.66 19.04 -26.22
CA SER A 429 -20.62 20.09 -26.15
C SER A 429 -19.59 19.74 -25.08
N GLU A 430 -20.04 19.37 -23.89
CA GLU A 430 -19.15 18.98 -22.79
C GLU A 430 -18.43 17.67 -23.09
N PHE A 431 -19.11 16.70 -23.72
CA PHE A 431 -18.50 15.44 -24.13
C PHE A 431 -17.31 15.66 -25.09
N GLN A 432 -17.49 16.54 -26.09
CA GLN A 432 -16.41 16.85 -27.04
C GLN A 432 -15.24 17.60 -26.38
N LYS A 433 -15.51 18.52 -25.44
CA LYS A 433 -14.45 19.21 -24.68
C LYS A 433 -13.59 18.23 -23.89
N VAL A 434 -14.21 17.27 -23.21
CA VAL A 434 -13.50 16.24 -22.45
C VAL A 434 -12.68 15.34 -23.39
N LEU A 435 -13.26 14.92 -24.52
CA LEU A 435 -12.56 14.11 -25.51
C LEU A 435 -11.30 14.81 -26.06
N GLN A 436 -11.40 16.10 -26.37
CA GLN A 436 -10.25 16.90 -26.83
C GLN A 436 -9.16 17.02 -25.76
N ALA A 437 -9.54 17.29 -24.51
CA ALA A 437 -8.59 17.40 -23.39
C ALA A 437 -7.84 16.09 -23.12
N LEU A 438 -8.44 14.94 -23.42
CA LEU A 438 -7.84 13.60 -23.31
C LEU A 438 -6.99 13.20 -24.54
N GLY A 439 -6.74 14.14 -25.47
CA GLY A 439 -5.91 13.91 -26.66
C GLY A 439 -6.67 13.48 -27.91
N GLY A 440 -8.01 13.51 -27.89
CA GLY A 440 -8.89 13.33 -29.06
C GLY A 440 -8.68 12.03 -29.84
N GLU A 441 -9.32 11.91 -31.00
CA GLU A 441 -8.98 10.89 -31.99
C GLU A 441 -7.61 11.23 -32.63
N LYS A 442 -6.50 10.95 -31.94
CA LYS A 442 -5.16 10.90 -32.56
C LYS A 442 -5.00 9.66 -33.46
N ALA A 443 -5.99 9.41 -34.32
CA ALA A 443 -6.01 8.32 -35.29
C ALA A 443 -6.75 8.73 -36.58
N ALA A 444 -6.49 9.93 -37.09
CA ALA A 444 -6.66 10.22 -38.50
C ALA A 444 -5.51 11.15 -38.93
N TYR A 445 -4.64 10.64 -39.80
CA TYR A 445 -3.50 11.32 -40.44
C TYR A 445 -2.23 11.58 -39.62
N ILE A 446 -1.43 10.54 -39.40
CA ILE A 446 -0.02 10.55 -39.84
C ILE A 446 0.24 9.21 -40.54
N ALA A 447 -0.18 9.12 -41.80
CA ALA A 447 0.33 8.15 -42.75
C ALA A 447 0.91 8.92 -43.94
N VAL A 448 2.02 9.64 -43.70
CA VAL A 448 2.97 9.98 -44.76
C VAL A 448 4.37 9.87 -44.16
N TRP A 449 4.92 8.66 -44.20
CA TRP A 449 6.36 8.50 -44.33
C TRP A 449 6.59 7.49 -45.45
N GLN A 450 6.76 8.01 -46.66
CA GLN A 450 7.45 7.27 -47.72
C GLN A 450 8.91 7.72 -47.69
N PRO A 451 9.87 6.80 -47.46
CA PRO A 451 11.25 7.08 -47.84
C PRO A 451 11.37 7.04 -49.37
N PRO A 452 12.20 7.90 -50.00
CA PRO A 452 12.43 7.83 -51.44
C PRO A 452 13.05 6.48 -51.83
N ALA A 453 12.59 5.95 -52.96
CA ALA A 453 13.13 4.73 -53.55
C ALA A 453 14.51 5.00 -54.18
N ARG A 454 15.49 4.21 -53.73
CA ARG A 454 16.87 3.96 -54.22
C ARG A 454 17.76 5.16 -54.55
#